data_AF-M9UFM6-F1
#
_entry.id   AF-M9UFM6-F1
#
_cell.length_a   1.000
_cell.length_b   1.000
_cell.length_c   1.000
_cell.angle_alpha   90.00
_cell.angle_beta   90.00
_cell.angle_gamma   90.00
#
_symmetry.space_group_name_H-M   'P 1'
#
loop_
_entity.id
_entity.type
_entity.pdbx_description
1 polymer ?
#
loop_
_entity_poly.entity_id
_entity_poly.type
_entity_poly.pdbx_seq_one_letter_code
_entity_poly.pdbx_strand_id
1 'polypeptide(L)'
;MLEKEMEVDLDDLMPIVYTANSLGFITVGEGDIIITDKGMEFLKSNLKRRKEIIRDSIKKIEPFKTTLELKYFTIEELKYILEKKGIQVYNSPEGLYDLQITLVEWGVYSGLLKKEGDKFIVVTT
;
A
#
# COMPACT_ATOMS: atom_id res chain seq x y z
N MET A 1 17.40 -20.53 -4.70
CA MET A 1 16.42 -20.09 -3.69
C MET A 1 16.53 -18.58 -3.64
N LEU A 2 15.46 -17.83 -3.91
CA LEU A 2 15.47 -16.39 -4.23
C LEU A 2 16.33 -15.54 -3.26
N GLU A 3 16.29 -15.85 -1.97
CA GLU A 3 17.11 -15.23 -0.91
C GLU A 3 18.60 -15.15 -1.26
N LYS A 4 19.18 -16.26 -1.75
CA LYS A 4 20.61 -16.35 -2.11
C LYS A 4 20.99 -15.58 -3.37
N GLU A 5 20.03 -15.32 -4.26
CA GLU A 5 20.25 -14.53 -5.47
C GLU A 5 20.11 -13.03 -5.19
N MET A 6 19.42 -12.66 -4.11
CA MET A 6 19.16 -11.26 -3.74
C MET A 6 20.08 -10.74 -2.62
N GLU A 7 20.84 -11.61 -1.94
CA GLU A 7 21.67 -11.26 -0.77
C GLU A 7 20.86 -10.57 0.36
N VAL A 8 19.59 -10.94 0.52
CA VAL A 8 18.67 -10.39 1.54
C VAL A 8 18.22 -11.51 2.46
N ASP A 9 18.14 -11.25 3.77
CA ASP A 9 17.63 -12.22 4.74
C ASP A 9 16.15 -12.56 4.48
N LEU A 10 15.76 -13.82 4.69
CA LEU A 10 14.38 -14.27 4.49
C LEU A 10 13.35 -13.40 5.25
N ASP A 11 13.68 -12.99 6.47
CA ASP A 11 12.81 -12.17 7.32
C ASP A 11 12.56 -10.78 6.74
N ASP A 12 13.50 -10.24 5.96
CA ASP A 12 13.35 -8.95 5.27
C ASP A 12 12.58 -9.11 3.95
N LEU A 13 12.71 -10.28 3.30
CA LEU A 13 12.03 -10.57 2.04
C LEU A 13 10.53 -10.86 2.24
N MET A 14 10.15 -11.54 3.31
CA MET A 14 8.77 -11.98 3.53
C MET A 14 7.73 -10.84 3.60
N PRO A 15 7.98 -9.70 4.29
CA PRO A 15 7.09 -8.55 4.26
C PRO A 15 6.82 -8.01 2.83
N ILE A 16 7.84 -8.03 1.96
CA ILE A 16 7.71 -7.60 0.56
C ILE A 16 6.81 -8.56 -0.19
N VAL A 17 7.02 -9.88 -0.02
CA VAL A 17 6.20 -10.94 -0.62
C VAL A 17 4.74 -10.81 -0.17
N TYR A 18 4.48 -10.66 1.12
CA TYR A 18 3.11 -10.50 1.63
C TYR A 18 2.44 -9.23 1.13
N THR A 19 3.17 -8.13 0.99
CA THR A 19 2.65 -6.89 0.42
C THR A 19 2.32 -7.06 -1.05
N ALA A 20 3.23 -7.63 -1.85
CA ALA A 20 3.01 -7.89 -3.26
C ALA A 20 1.83 -8.83 -3.51
N ASN A 21 1.66 -9.85 -2.66
CA ASN A 21 0.50 -10.75 -2.68
C ASN A 21 -0.80 -10.02 -2.31
N SER A 22 -0.79 -9.17 -1.28
CA SER A 22 -1.96 -8.37 -0.87
C SER A 22 -2.39 -7.36 -1.95
N LEU A 23 -1.43 -6.82 -2.71
CA LEU A 23 -1.68 -5.99 -3.89
C LEU A 23 -2.06 -6.82 -5.12
N GLY A 24 -1.95 -8.14 -5.06
CA GLY A 24 -2.28 -9.12 -6.10
C GLY A 24 -1.31 -9.14 -7.27
N PHE A 25 -0.06 -8.71 -7.09
CA PHE A 25 0.98 -8.81 -8.11
C PHE A 25 1.58 -10.21 -8.21
N ILE A 26 1.54 -10.94 -7.10
CA ILE A 26 1.96 -12.33 -7.01
C ILE A 26 0.88 -13.15 -6.30
N THR A 27 0.98 -14.46 -6.39
CA THR A 27 0.28 -15.43 -5.56
C THR A 27 1.29 -16.36 -4.93
N VAL A 28 1.04 -16.79 -3.69
CA VAL A 28 1.88 -17.74 -2.96
C VAL A 28 1.10 -19.03 -2.79
N GLY A 29 1.63 -20.15 -3.28
CA GLY A 29 1.01 -21.48 -3.20
C GLY A 29 2.06 -22.57 -3.03
N GLU A 30 1.87 -23.47 -2.07
CA GLU A 30 2.77 -24.61 -1.80
C GLU A 30 4.27 -24.24 -1.58
N GLY A 31 4.56 -23.00 -1.20
CA GLY A 31 5.93 -22.49 -1.04
C GLY A 31 6.50 -21.82 -2.29
N ASP A 32 5.77 -21.85 -3.41
CA ASP A 32 6.13 -21.17 -4.65
C ASP A 32 5.51 -19.77 -4.72
N ILE A 33 6.26 -18.84 -5.31
CA ILE A 33 5.82 -17.48 -5.62
C ILE A 33 5.60 -17.39 -7.13
N ILE A 34 4.37 -17.09 -7.54
CA ILE A 34 3.98 -17.03 -8.95
C ILE A 34 3.51 -15.61 -9.27
N ILE A 35 4.03 -15.01 -10.32
CA ILE A 35 3.57 -13.70 -10.80
C ILE A 35 2.17 -13.81 -11.42
N THR A 36 1.27 -12.89 -11.07
CA THR A 36 -0.08 -12.85 -11.65
C THR A 36 -0.09 -12.11 -12.98
N ASP A 37 -1.19 -12.21 -13.73
CA ASP A 37 -1.39 -11.39 -14.95
C ASP A 37 -1.28 -9.89 -14.67
N LYS A 38 -1.79 -9.43 -13.52
CA LYS A 38 -1.66 -8.04 -13.07
C LYS A 38 -0.22 -7.68 -12.74
N GLY A 39 0.54 -8.59 -12.13
CA GLY A 39 1.98 -8.42 -11.92
C GLY A 39 2.74 -8.29 -13.24
N MET A 40 2.45 -9.17 -14.20
CA MET A 40 3.03 -9.13 -15.54
C MET A 40 2.66 -7.83 -16.29
N GLU A 41 1.41 -7.38 -16.18
CA GLU A 41 0.97 -6.10 -16.73
C GLU A 41 1.75 -4.94 -16.11
N PHE A 42 1.89 -4.92 -14.78
CA PHE A 42 2.65 -3.89 -14.07
C PHE A 42 4.10 -3.81 -14.57
N LEU A 43 4.78 -4.96 -14.73
CA LEU A 43 6.15 -4.99 -15.23
C LEU A 43 6.30 -4.47 -16.67
N LYS A 44 5.35 -4.79 -17.55
CA LYS A 44 5.37 -4.37 -18.96
C LYS A 44 4.86 -2.95 -19.19
N SER A 45 4.26 -2.33 -18.18
CA SER A 45 3.62 -1.03 -18.27
C SER A 45 4.57 0.16 -18.16
N ASN A 46 4.20 1.26 -18.82
CA ASN A 46 4.82 2.56 -18.62
C ASN A 46 4.46 3.16 -17.24
N LEU A 47 5.15 4.23 -16.84
CA LEU A 47 5.00 4.85 -15.52
C LEU A 47 3.54 5.26 -15.20
N LYS A 48 2.83 5.83 -16.18
CA LYS A 48 1.42 6.24 -15.99
C LYS A 48 0.56 5.02 -15.65
N ARG A 49 0.67 3.96 -16.44
CA ARG A 49 -0.12 2.74 -16.23
C ARG A 49 0.26 2.02 -14.93
N ARG A 50 1.54 2.01 -14.55
CA ARG A 50 1.99 1.48 -13.25
C ARG A 50 1.32 2.21 -12.08
N LYS A 51 1.23 3.54 -12.12
CA LYS A 51 0.53 4.33 -11.10
C LYS A 51 -0.95 4.01 -11.02
N GLU A 52 -1.62 3.85 -12.16
CA GLU A 52 -3.03 3.43 -12.22
C GLU A 52 -3.23 2.05 -11.58
N ILE A 53 -2.39 1.08 -11.92
CA ILE A 53 -2.44 -0.27 -11.35
C ILE A 53 -2.23 -0.22 -9.83
N ILE A 54 -1.22 0.51 -9.34
CA ILE A 54 -0.99 0.68 -7.89
C ILE A 54 -2.23 1.31 -7.24
N ARG A 55 -2.74 2.41 -7.82
CA ARG A 55 -3.92 3.11 -7.32
C ARG A 55 -5.11 2.16 -7.15
N ASP A 56 -5.34 1.27 -8.11
CA ASP A 56 -6.47 0.35 -8.07
C ASP A 56 -6.24 -0.83 -7.10
N SER A 57 -5.00 -1.27 -6.94
CA SER A 57 -4.63 -2.30 -5.95
C SER A 57 -4.76 -1.79 -4.51
N ILE A 58 -4.23 -0.60 -4.21
CA ILE A 58 -4.19 -0.10 -2.83
C ILE A 58 -5.59 0.23 -2.26
N LYS A 59 -6.57 0.58 -3.11
CA LYS A 59 -7.97 0.84 -2.69
C LYS A 59 -8.61 -0.30 -1.89
N LYS A 60 -8.09 -1.52 -2.00
CA LYS A 60 -8.65 -2.73 -1.39
C LYS A 60 -8.02 -3.07 -0.03
N ILE A 61 -6.96 -2.36 0.37
CA ILE A 61 -6.21 -2.64 1.59
C ILE A 61 -6.21 -1.44 2.53
N GLU A 62 -6.00 -1.68 3.82
CA GLU A 62 -5.81 -0.61 4.79
C GLU A 62 -4.40 -0.01 4.64
N PRO A 63 -4.22 1.30 4.91
CA PRO A 63 -5.21 2.24 5.43
C PRO A 63 -6.10 2.86 4.35
N PHE A 64 -5.83 2.60 3.06
CA PHE A 64 -6.48 3.27 1.93
C PHE A 64 -7.97 2.97 1.81
N LYS A 65 -8.40 1.76 2.18
CA LYS A 65 -9.82 1.44 2.27
C LYS A 65 -10.55 2.42 3.19
N THR A 66 -9.98 2.72 4.36
CA THR A 66 -10.53 3.71 5.30
C THR A 66 -10.45 5.13 4.76
N THR A 67 -9.37 5.52 4.05
CA THR A 67 -9.28 6.87 3.48
C THR A 67 -10.41 7.17 2.48
N LEU A 68 -10.82 6.17 1.69
CA LEU A 68 -11.92 6.28 0.72
C LEU A 68 -13.27 6.59 1.36
N GLU A 69 -13.49 6.13 2.60
CA GLU A 69 -14.70 6.39 3.37
C GLU A 69 -14.73 7.83 3.91
N LEU A 70 -13.58 8.35 4.35
CA LEU A 70 -13.47 9.69 4.93
C LEU A 70 -13.54 10.81 3.90
N LYS A 71 -13.07 10.57 2.67
CA LYS A 71 -12.96 11.54 1.55
C LYS A 71 -12.00 12.71 1.80
N TYR A 72 -12.01 13.32 2.97
CA TYR A 72 -11.19 14.46 3.39
C TYR A 72 -10.87 14.30 4.88
N PHE A 73 -9.58 14.28 5.25
CA PHE A 73 -9.16 13.94 6.62
C PHE A 73 -7.76 14.48 6.97
N THR A 74 -7.47 14.68 8.25
CA THR A 74 -6.10 14.81 8.79
C THR A 74 -5.51 13.43 9.11
N ILE A 75 -4.20 13.38 9.31
CA ILE A 75 -3.52 12.12 9.66
C ILE A 75 -3.99 11.57 11.02
N GLU A 76 -4.27 12.44 11.98
CA GLU A 76 -4.80 12.11 13.30
C GLU A 76 -6.21 11.52 13.22
N GLU A 77 -7.07 12.11 12.40
CA GLU A 77 -8.43 11.61 12.16
C GLU A 77 -8.39 10.21 11.55
N LEU A 78 -7.55 9.98 10.55
CA LEU A 78 -7.38 8.66 9.96
C LEU A 78 -6.88 7.65 11.00
N LYS A 79 -5.82 7.98 11.76
CA LYS A 79 -5.27 7.09 12.79
C LYS A 79 -6.35 6.69 13.81
N TYR A 80 -7.12 7.66 14.29
CA TYR A 80 -8.22 7.41 15.22
C TYR A 80 -9.30 6.46 14.67
N ILE A 81 -9.66 6.60 13.39
CA ILE A 81 -10.65 5.72 12.76
C ILE A 81 -10.08 4.32 12.51
N LEU A 82 -8.81 4.20 12.11
CA LEU A 82 -8.12 2.92 11.97
C LEU A 82 -8.10 2.15 13.30
N GLU A 83 -7.77 2.83 14.40
CA GLU A 83 -7.81 2.26 15.75
C GLU A 83 -9.22 1.76 16.12
N LYS A 84 -10.26 2.55 15.85
CA LYS A 84 -11.66 2.14 16.06
C LYS A 84 -12.07 0.92 15.25
N LYS A 85 -11.47 0.72 14.07
CA LYS A 85 -11.68 -0.47 13.23
C LYS A 85 -10.84 -1.67 13.65
N GLY A 86 -10.04 -1.55 14.71
CA GLY A 86 -9.15 -2.61 15.19
C GLY A 86 -7.85 -2.74 14.39
N ILE A 87 -7.50 -1.76 13.55
CA ILE A 87 -6.26 -1.76 12.76
C ILE A 87 -5.15 -1.15 13.62
N GLN A 88 -4.29 -2.01 14.15
CA GLN A 88 -3.27 -1.63 15.15
C GLN A 88 -1.87 -1.40 14.58
N VAL A 89 -1.68 -1.57 13.27
CA VAL A 89 -0.37 -1.43 12.59
C VAL A 89 0.31 -0.08 12.88
N TYR A 90 -0.46 0.97 13.14
CA TYR A 90 0.04 2.34 13.36
C TYR A 90 -0.01 2.77 14.83
N ASN A 91 -0.07 1.84 15.78
CA ASN A 91 -0.23 2.14 17.22
C ASN A 91 1.11 2.32 17.96
N SER A 92 2.25 2.27 17.26
CA SER A 92 3.58 2.57 17.80
C SER A 92 3.77 4.10 18.00
N PRO A 93 4.79 4.52 18.78
CA PRO A 93 5.17 5.93 18.88
C PRO A 93 5.44 6.59 17.52
N GLU A 94 5.99 5.83 16.57
CA GLU A 94 6.29 6.24 15.20
C GLU A 94 5.09 6.10 14.25
N GLY A 95 4.01 5.46 14.67
CA GLY A 95 2.94 5.01 13.78
C GLY A 95 2.22 6.13 13.02
N LEU A 96 2.17 7.35 13.59
CA LEU A 96 1.62 8.52 12.89
C LEU A 96 2.53 8.98 11.74
N TYR A 97 3.85 8.92 11.94
CA TYR A 97 4.84 9.19 10.90
C TYR A 97 4.79 8.09 9.82
N ASP A 98 4.76 6.82 10.21
CA ASP A 98 4.69 5.69 9.27
C ASP A 98 3.40 5.72 8.44
N LEU A 99 2.27 6.07 9.07
CA LEU A 99 1.00 6.28 8.36
C LEU A 99 1.14 7.42 7.35
N GLN A 100 1.76 8.54 7.73
CA GLN A 100 1.96 9.67 6.83
C GLN A 100 2.84 9.30 5.63
N ILE A 101 3.96 8.61 5.87
CA ILE A 101 4.84 8.12 4.81
C ILE A 101 4.08 7.17 3.89
N THR A 102 3.33 6.21 4.45
CA THR A 102 2.49 5.28 3.69
C THR A 102 1.53 6.05 2.76
N LEU A 103 0.83 7.07 3.26
CA LEU A 103 -0.10 7.84 2.45
C LEU A 103 0.59 8.65 1.34
N VAL A 104 1.78 9.19 1.59
CA VAL A 104 2.53 9.99 0.60
C VAL A 104 3.12 9.07 -0.48
N GLU A 105 3.87 8.05 -0.08
CA GLU A 105 4.62 7.18 -0.99
C GLU A 105 3.73 6.29 -1.84
N TRP A 106 2.52 5.97 -1.38
CA TRP A 106 1.59 5.14 -2.14
C TRP A 106 0.34 5.90 -2.58
N GLY A 107 -0.33 6.59 -1.66
CA GLY A 107 -1.58 7.29 -1.94
C GLY A 107 -1.37 8.50 -2.87
N VAL A 108 -0.45 9.40 -2.52
CA VAL A 108 -0.16 10.59 -3.33
C VAL A 108 0.59 10.21 -4.61
N TYR A 109 1.59 9.33 -4.51
CA TYR A 109 2.35 8.86 -5.68
C TYR A 109 1.45 8.27 -6.78
N SER A 110 0.48 7.44 -6.41
CA SER A 110 -0.46 6.78 -7.32
C SER A 110 -1.58 7.71 -7.81
N GLY A 111 -1.73 8.89 -7.21
CA GLY A 111 -2.81 9.83 -7.49
C GLY A 111 -4.15 9.40 -6.90
N LEU A 112 -4.18 8.50 -5.90
CA LEU A 112 -5.37 8.21 -5.12
C LEU A 112 -5.72 9.38 -4.19
N LEU A 113 -4.68 9.98 -3.60
CA LEU A 113 -4.78 11.06 -2.64
C LEU A 113 -4.09 12.31 -3.16
N LYS A 114 -4.56 13.46 -2.70
CA LYS A 114 -3.89 14.75 -2.77
C LYS A 114 -3.63 15.24 -1.36
N LYS A 115 -2.45 15.82 -1.11
CA LYS A 115 -2.15 16.50 0.15
C LYS A 115 -2.34 18.01 -0.04
N GLU A 116 -3.12 18.63 0.83
CA GLU A 116 -3.33 20.09 0.89
C GLU A 116 -3.07 20.58 2.31
N GLY A 117 -1.92 21.22 2.52
CA GLY A 117 -1.47 21.59 3.87
C GLY A 117 -1.25 20.37 4.74
N ASP A 118 -1.98 20.31 5.85
CA ASP A 118 -2.01 19.21 6.82
C ASP A 118 -3.03 18.11 6.48
N LYS A 119 -3.84 18.29 5.43
CA LYS A 119 -4.96 17.39 5.12
C LYS A 119 -4.73 16.57 3.86
N PHE A 120 -5.40 15.42 3.82
CA PHE A 120 -5.46 14.52 2.67
C PHE A 120 -6.86 14.51 2.08
N ILE A 121 -6.93 14.45 0.76
CA ILE A 121 -8.16 14.47 -0.02
C ILE A 121 -8.14 13.29 -0.98
N VAL A 122 -9.22 12.50 -1.01
CA VAL A 122 -9.42 11.44 -2.00
C VAL A 122 -9.70 12.09 -3.36
N VAL A 123 -8.89 11.74 -4.37
CA VAL A 123 -9.09 12.21 -5.73
C VAL A 123 -10.25 11.43 -6.35
N THR A 124 -11.42 12.04 -6.43
CA THR A 124 -12.55 11.49 -7.17
C THR A 124 -12.27 11.67 -8.67
N THR A 125 -12.21 10.56 -9.41
CA THR A 125 -12.13 10.57 -10.88
C THR A 125 -13.52 10.49 -11.46
#